data_AF-A0A5Q2N0J2-F1
#
_entry.id   AF-A0A5Q2N0J2-F1
#
_cell.length_a   1.000
_cell.length_b   1.000
_cell.length_c   1.000
_cell.angle_alpha   90.00
_cell.angle_beta   90.00
_cell.angle_gamma   90.00
#
_symmetry.space_group_name_H-M   'P 1'
#
loop_
_entity.id
_entity.type
_entity.pdbx_description
1 polymer ?
#
loop_
_entity_poly.entity_id
_entity_poly.type
_entity_poly.pdbx_seq_one_letter_code
_entity_poly.pdbx_strand_id
1 'polypeptide(L)'
;MFRKGVLLLVSFLLLSTTLLLLRWDNGIPTLAENEKKEEALLVERALQAKGITDIEPVDVQQLQGDFSPIAGNEIILAITLGKHQAFLAAFEQESNRLIALSRDLSMVTKISTFELPGMEQRGLFVVEHADNRVGSFEETTWNRIFRIDENNVFQQVFAHVQVSEYYWHESWDDPKGLYWHGVQEESAFTYPSPDKIHIAKKINRLKVAGDPHILPDNFTVESQEDAVKVYQWDGEALRFMEQK
;
A
#
# COMPACT_ATOMS: atom_id res chain seq x y z
N MET A 1 28.95 -9.42 101.60
CA MET A 1 30.16 -10.28 101.62
C MET A 1 30.04 -11.31 100.51
N PHE A 2 31.03 -11.36 99.59
CA PHE A 2 31.35 -12.44 98.63
C PHE A 2 30.25 -12.90 97.64
N ARG A 3 30.49 -13.22 96.37
CA ARG A 3 31.62 -13.08 95.43
C ARG A 3 31.04 -13.38 94.03
N LYS A 4 31.54 -12.63 93.04
CA LYS A 4 31.77 -12.94 91.62
C LYS A 4 31.37 -14.34 91.09
N GLY A 5 30.82 -14.36 89.87
CA GLY A 5 31.39 -15.23 88.82
C GLY A 5 30.48 -15.72 87.69
N VAL A 6 30.84 -15.27 86.49
CA VAL A 6 30.93 -16.03 85.22
C VAL A 6 29.74 -16.03 84.23
N LEU A 7 29.99 -15.28 83.15
CA LEU A 7 29.68 -15.47 81.72
C LEU A 7 28.89 -16.72 81.28
N LEU A 8 27.96 -16.49 80.35
CA LEU A 8 27.96 -17.23 79.08
C LEU A 8 27.34 -16.39 77.94
N LEU A 9 28.15 -16.23 76.89
CA LEU A 9 27.79 -15.82 75.53
C LEU A 9 26.62 -16.66 75.01
N VAL A 10 25.61 -16.02 74.39
CA VAL A 10 24.90 -16.61 73.24
C VAL A 10 24.70 -15.55 72.18
N SER A 11 25.10 -15.97 70.98
CA SER A 11 25.28 -15.23 69.75
C SER A 11 23.96 -15.00 69.01
N PHE A 12 23.92 -13.90 68.26
CA PHE A 12 23.42 -13.79 66.88
C PHE A 12 22.29 -14.73 66.41
N LEU A 13 21.15 -14.14 66.06
CA LEU A 13 20.56 -14.28 64.72
C LEU A 13 19.47 -13.22 64.51
N LEU A 14 19.84 -12.18 63.77
CA LEU A 14 18.94 -11.23 63.14
C LEU A 14 18.07 -12.00 62.14
N LEU A 15 16.78 -12.17 62.44
CA LEU A 15 15.79 -12.53 61.43
C LEU A 15 15.57 -11.28 60.56
N SER A 16 16.28 -11.21 59.45
CA SER A 16 15.98 -10.28 58.37
C SER A 16 14.64 -10.70 57.75
N THR A 17 13.62 -9.88 57.98
CA THR A 17 12.37 -9.88 57.20
C THR A 17 12.67 -9.46 55.78
N THR A 18 13.08 -10.42 54.95
CA THR A 18 13.06 -10.27 53.49
C THR A 18 11.61 -10.30 53.04
N LEU A 19 11.03 -9.10 52.88
CA LEU A 19 9.91 -8.89 51.98
C LEU A 19 10.30 -9.45 50.61
N LEU A 20 9.83 -10.66 50.30
CA LEU A 20 9.66 -11.09 48.92
C LEU A 20 8.57 -10.19 48.31
N LEU A 21 9.00 -9.05 47.76
CA LEU A 21 8.30 -8.38 46.67
C LEU A 21 8.39 -9.32 45.46
N LEU A 22 7.46 -10.28 45.40
CA LEU A 22 7.07 -10.92 44.16
C LEU A 22 6.53 -9.82 43.26
N ARG A 23 7.44 -9.25 42.46
CA ARG A 23 7.13 -8.35 41.37
C ARG A 23 6.38 -9.19 40.33
N TRP A 24 5.06 -9.15 40.44
CA TRP A 24 4.14 -9.69 39.44
C TRP A 24 4.23 -8.76 38.22
N ASP A 25 5.28 -8.91 37.41
CA ASP A 25 5.35 -8.34 36.06
C ASP A 25 4.38 -9.13 35.15
N ASN A 26 3.10 -9.15 35.51
CA ASN A 26 2.03 -9.40 34.56
C ASN A 26 1.76 -8.06 33.88
N GLY A 27 2.66 -7.69 32.96
CA GLY A 27 2.46 -6.54 32.10
C GLY A 27 1.15 -6.71 31.36
N ILE A 28 0.12 -5.96 31.78
CA ILE A 28 -1.11 -5.84 31.02
C ILE A 28 -0.67 -5.27 29.67
N PRO A 29 -0.85 -6.02 28.57
CA PRO A 29 -0.43 -5.54 27.26
C PRO A 29 -1.12 -4.21 26.99
N THR A 30 -0.34 -3.23 26.54
CA THR A 30 -0.88 -1.91 26.23
C THR A 30 -1.84 -2.02 25.04
N LEU A 31 -2.80 -1.11 24.92
CA LEU A 31 -3.74 -1.10 23.77
C LEU A 31 -2.99 -1.14 22.42
N ALA A 32 -1.87 -0.42 22.31
CA ALA A 32 -1.03 -0.41 21.12
C ALA A 32 -0.35 -1.77 20.82
N GLU A 33 -0.02 -2.57 21.84
CA GLU A 33 0.51 -3.92 21.64
C GLU A 33 -0.57 -4.90 21.20
N ASN A 34 -1.82 -4.70 21.63
CA ASN A 34 -2.94 -5.51 21.17
C ASN A 34 -3.31 -5.18 19.72
N GLU A 35 -3.36 -3.90 19.36
CA GLU A 35 -3.61 -3.46 17.97
C GLU A 35 -2.55 -4.02 17.00
N LYS A 36 -1.27 -3.96 17.37
CA LYS A 36 -0.19 -4.53 16.55
C LYS A 36 -0.29 -6.05 16.38
N LYS A 37 -0.74 -6.76 17.42
CA LYS A 37 -0.95 -8.22 17.34
C LYS A 37 -2.14 -8.57 16.44
N GLU A 38 -3.18 -7.75 16.48
CA GLU A 38 -4.36 -7.92 15.64
C GLU A 38 -4.03 -7.67 14.16
N GLU A 39 -3.35 -6.56 13.86
CA GLU A 39 -2.89 -6.25 12.50
C GLU A 39 -2.00 -7.38 11.95
N ALA A 40 -1.02 -7.86 12.73
CA ALA A 40 -0.16 -8.96 12.32
C ALA A 40 -0.94 -10.24 11.99
N LEU A 41 -2.01 -10.55 12.74
CA LEU A 41 -2.87 -11.70 12.48
C LEU A 41 -3.68 -11.52 11.18
N LEU A 42 -4.18 -10.32 10.90
CA LEU A 42 -4.89 -10.02 9.66
C LEU A 42 -3.95 -10.13 8.45
N VAL A 43 -2.74 -9.60 8.57
CA VAL A 43 -1.69 -9.73 7.55
C VAL A 43 -1.36 -11.20 7.28
N GLU A 44 -1.14 -12.00 8.32
CA GLU A 44 -0.86 -13.43 8.19
C GLU A 44 -2.00 -14.15 7.44
N ARG A 45 -3.26 -13.89 7.82
CA ARG A 45 -4.43 -14.46 7.14
C ARG A 45 -4.50 -14.06 5.67
N ALA A 46 -4.21 -12.80 5.37
CA ALA A 46 -4.18 -12.29 4.00
C ALA A 46 -3.11 -13.00 3.15
N LEU A 47 -1.90 -13.16 3.70
CA LEU A 47 -0.79 -13.85 3.04
C LEU A 47 -1.12 -15.33 2.80
N GLN A 48 -1.65 -16.03 3.81
CA GLN A 48 -2.06 -17.43 3.69
C GLN A 48 -3.13 -17.60 2.61
N ALA A 49 -4.15 -16.74 2.58
CA ALA A 49 -5.20 -16.79 1.58
C ALA A 49 -4.70 -16.44 0.17
N LYS A 50 -3.61 -15.67 0.06
CA LYS A 50 -2.89 -15.40 -1.19
C LYS A 50 -1.93 -16.52 -1.59
N GLY A 51 -1.72 -17.52 -0.73
CA GLY A 51 -0.78 -18.63 -0.95
C GLY A 51 0.70 -18.25 -0.71
N ILE A 52 0.95 -17.23 0.11
CA ILE A 52 2.29 -16.70 0.41
C ILE A 52 2.64 -17.07 1.85
N THR A 53 3.72 -17.83 2.05
CA THR A 53 4.07 -18.41 3.35
C THR A 53 5.39 -17.91 3.94
N ASP A 54 6.32 -17.43 3.11
CA ASP A 54 7.72 -17.20 3.51
C ASP A 54 8.23 -15.81 3.12
N ILE A 55 7.32 -14.83 3.02
CA ILE A 55 7.66 -13.45 2.66
C ILE A 55 7.07 -12.51 3.71
N GLU A 56 7.95 -11.74 4.36
CA GLU A 56 7.52 -10.65 5.23
C GLU A 56 7.15 -9.41 4.39
N PRO A 57 6.03 -8.73 4.69
CA PRO A 57 5.69 -7.48 4.05
C PRO A 57 6.74 -6.39 4.32
N VAL A 58 7.03 -5.61 3.27
CA VAL A 58 7.88 -4.43 3.32
C VAL A 58 7.11 -3.22 3.86
N ASP A 59 5.83 -3.12 3.50
CA ASP A 59 4.91 -2.07 3.97
C ASP A 59 3.49 -2.63 4.08
N VAL A 60 2.76 -2.13 5.09
CA VAL A 60 1.35 -2.43 5.30
C VAL A 60 0.62 -1.13 5.61
N GLN A 61 -0.41 -0.82 4.83
CA GLN A 61 -1.30 0.31 5.08
C GLN A 61 -2.69 -0.20 5.42
N GLN A 62 -3.30 0.42 6.42
CA GLN A 62 -4.63 0.07 6.89
C GLN A 62 -5.62 1.21 6.71
N LEU A 63 -6.84 0.88 6.28
CA LEU A 63 -7.96 1.81 6.20
C LEU A 63 -9.22 1.14 6.75
N GLN A 64 -10.04 1.89 7.48
CA GLN A 64 -11.31 1.39 8.03
C GLN A 64 -12.49 2.20 7.51
N GLY A 65 -13.62 1.54 7.27
CA GLY A 65 -14.85 2.17 6.80
C GLY A 65 -15.76 1.20 6.06
N ASP A 66 -16.90 1.69 5.61
CA ASP A 66 -17.87 0.96 4.79
C ASP A 66 -17.40 0.94 3.33
N PHE A 67 -16.89 -0.21 2.88
CA PHE A 67 -16.34 -0.43 1.53
C PHE A 67 -17.05 -1.56 0.77
N SER A 68 -17.81 -2.39 1.46
CA SER A 68 -18.45 -3.58 0.90
C SER A 68 -19.98 -3.52 0.99
N PRO A 69 -20.71 -4.34 0.22
CA PRO A 69 -22.17 -4.42 0.36
C PRO A 69 -22.62 -5.11 1.68
N ILE A 70 -21.69 -5.62 2.48
CA ILE A 70 -21.98 -6.25 3.77
C ILE A 70 -22.20 -5.14 4.80
N ALA A 71 -23.26 -5.25 5.59
CA ALA A 71 -23.53 -4.27 6.63
C ALA A 71 -22.40 -4.24 7.67
N GLY A 72 -21.86 -3.05 7.92
CA GLY A 72 -20.81 -2.83 8.91
C GLY A 72 -19.66 -2.02 8.34
N ASN A 73 -18.55 -2.04 9.05
CA ASN A 73 -17.29 -1.49 8.57
C ASN A 73 -16.34 -2.64 8.24
N GLU A 74 -15.49 -2.40 7.26
CA GLU A 74 -14.39 -3.25 6.89
C GLU A 74 -13.04 -2.65 7.30
N ILE A 75 -12.07 -3.54 7.46
CA ILE A 75 -10.65 -3.23 7.53
C ILE A 75 -10.05 -3.60 6.17
N ILE A 76 -9.54 -2.61 5.45
CA ILE A 76 -8.76 -2.78 4.21
C ILE A 76 -7.29 -2.74 4.56
N LEU A 77 -6.56 -3.76 4.14
CA LEU A 77 -5.10 -3.80 4.16
C LEU A 77 -4.55 -3.69 2.74
N ALA A 78 -3.62 -2.79 2.51
CA ALA A 78 -2.72 -2.84 1.36
C ALA A 78 -1.37 -3.39 1.82
N ILE A 79 -1.01 -4.56 1.30
CA ILE A 79 0.17 -5.30 1.70
C ILE A 79 1.17 -5.26 0.56
N THR A 80 2.30 -4.60 0.76
CA THR A 80 3.41 -4.52 -0.19
C THR A 80 4.49 -5.51 0.24
N LEU A 81 4.83 -6.45 -0.65
CA LEU A 81 5.88 -7.46 -0.46
C LEU A 81 7.20 -7.07 -1.16
N GLY A 82 7.12 -6.20 -2.16
CA GLY A 82 8.28 -5.72 -2.90
C GLY A 82 7.86 -4.80 -4.05
N LYS A 83 8.83 -4.45 -4.92
CA LYS A 83 8.63 -3.48 -6.01
C LYS A 83 7.50 -3.84 -6.98
N HIS A 84 7.33 -5.13 -7.27
CA HIS A 84 6.37 -5.64 -8.27
C HIS A 84 5.30 -6.53 -7.65
N GLN A 85 5.14 -6.49 -6.33
CA GLN A 85 4.23 -7.38 -5.64
C GLN A 85 3.60 -6.69 -4.43
N ALA A 86 2.36 -6.33 -4.60
CA ALA A 86 1.45 -5.92 -3.55
C ALA A 86 0.04 -6.45 -3.83
N PHE A 87 -0.83 -6.40 -2.84
CA PHE A 87 -2.24 -6.72 -3.02
C PHE A 87 -3.08 -6.08 -1.91
N LEU A 88 -4.39 -6.07 -2.13
CA LEU A 88 -5.38 -5.60 -1.18
C LEU A 88 -6.09 -6.80 -0.55
N ALA A 89 -6.35 -6.70 0.75
CA ALA A 89 -7.21 -7.62 1.49
C ALA A 89 -8.27 -6.81 2.24
N ALA A 90 -9.50 -7.31 2.26
CA ALA A 90 -10.57 -6.71 3.03
C ALA A 90 -11.09 -7.71 4.06
N PHE A 91 -11.34 -7.23 5.27
CA PHE A 91 -11.84 -8.00 6.40
C PHE A 91 -13.07 -7.33 7.02
N GLU A 92 -14.01 -8.12 7.52
CA GLU A 92 -15.04 -7.60 8.42
C GLU A 92 -14.41 -7.13 9.73
N GLN A 93 -14.74 -5.91 10.18
CA GLN A 93 -14.17 -5.37 11.42
C GLN A 93 -14.60 -6.15 12.68
N GLU A 94 -15.82 -6.67 12.72
CA GLU A 94 -16.33 -7.35 13.94
C GLU A 94 -15.76 -8.77 14.12
N SER A 95 -15.57 -9.48 13.01
CA SER A 95 -15.24 -10.91 13.01
C SER A 95 -13.80 -11.21 12.57
N ASN A 96 -13.10 -10.21 12.01
CA ASN A 96 -11.81 -10.36 11.34
C ASN A 96 -11.83 -11.43 10.23
N ARG A 97 -13.02 -11.68 9.65
CA ARG A 97 -13.21 -12.60 8.54
C ARG A 97 -12.75 -11.95 7.26
N LEU A 98 -11.88 -12.63 6.52
CA LEU A 98 -11.47 -12.20 5.18
C LEU A 98 -12.68 -12.24 4.25
N ILE A 99 -12.98 -11.12 3.60
CA ILE A 99 -14.10 -10.99 2.65
C ILE A 99 -13.62 -10.95 1.20
N ALA A 100 -12.52 -10.24 0.90
CA ALA A 100 -12.06 -10.02 -0.47
C ALA A 100 -10.53 -9.99 -0.57
N LEU A 101 -10.01 -10.43 -1.71
CA LEU A 101 -8.60 -10.29 -2.10
C LEU A 101 -8.50 -9.72 -3.52
N SER A 102 -7.61 -8.77 -3.73
CA SER A 102 -7.36 -8.25 -5.07
C SER A 102 -6.43 -9.16 -5.87
N ARG A 103 -6.40 -8.93 -7.17
CA ARG A 103 -5.26 -9.35 -8.01
C ARG A 103 -3.99 -8.62 -7.57
N ASP A 104 -2.86 -9.11 -8.05
CA ASP A 104 -1.56 -8.51 -7.76
C ASP A 104 -1.50 -7.09 -8.34
N LEU A 105 -0.88 -6.21 -7.57
CA LEU A 105 -0.55 -4.84 -7.87
C LEU A 105 0.97 -4.68 -7.77
N SER A 106 1.51 -3.61 -8.34
CA SER A 106 2.84 -3.11 -7.99
C SER A 106 2.81 -2.48 -6.59
N MET A 107 3.94 -1.96 -6.12
CA MET A 107 4.06 -1.35 -4.80
C MET A 107 2.95 -0.31 -4.53
N VAL A 108 2.16 -0.54 -3.47
CA VAL A 108 1.13 0.41 -3.05
C VAL A 108 1.80 1.48 -2.18
N THR A 109 1.71 2.74 -2.60
CA THR A 109 2.31 3.87 -1.89
C THR A 109 1.30 4.63 -1.05
N LYS A 110 0.02 4.56 -1.41
CA LYS A 110 -1.07 5.19 -0.65
C LYS A 110 -2.39 4.49 -0.86
N ILE A 111 -3.16 4.37 0.22
CA ILE A 111 -4.60 4.10 0.17
C ILE A 111 -5.41 5.19 0.85
N SER A 112 -6.60 5.47 0.33
CA SER A 112 -7.59 6.37 0.95
C SER A 112 -9.00 6.05 0.50
N THR A 113 -10.01 6.60 1.17
CA THR A 113 -11.41 6.50 0.78
C THR A 113 -11.70 7.31 -0.49
N PHE A 114 -12.65 6.85 -1.30
CA PHE A 114 -13.22 7.57 -2.43
C PHE A 114 -14.75 7.49 -2.40
N GLU A 115 -15.46 8.56 -2.72
CA GLU A 115 -16.93 8.54 -2.78
C GLU A 115 -17.42 7.95 -4.10
N LEU A 116 -18.30 6.95 -4.06
CA LEU A 116 -18.89 6.34 -5.25
C LEU A 116 -20.30 6.90 -5.48
N PRO A 117 -20.59 7.52 -6.64
CA PRO A 117 -21.90 8.11 -6.88
C PRO A 117 -23.02 7.07 -6.90
N GLY A 118 -24.08 7.34 -6.13
CA GLY A 118 -25.26 6.48 -6.08
C GLY A 118 -25.05 5.17 -5.33
N MET A 119 -23.95 5.03 -4.58
CA MET A 119 -23.66 3.88 -3.73
C MET A 119 -23.52 4.34 -2.28
N GLU A 120 -24.01 3.53 -1.33
CA GLU A 120 -23.86 3.81 0.10
C GLU A 120 -22.42 3.52 0.57
N GLN A 121 -21.87 2.40 0.11
CA GLN A 121 -20.48 2.01 0.33
C GLN A 121 -19.50 2.94 -0.38
N ARG A 122 -18.31 3.10 0.23
CA ARG A 122 -17.20 3.88 -0.33
C ARG A 122 -16.33 3.04 -1.26
N GLY A 123 -15.67 3.71 -2.18
CA GLY A 123 -14.58 3.15 -2.97
C GLY A 123 -13.24 3.26 -2.25
N LEU A 124 -12.27 2.50 -2.73
CA LEU A 124 -10.88 2.57 -2.31
C LEU A 124 -10.05 3.24 -3.41
N PHE A 125 -9.47 4.39 -3.09
CA PHE A 125 -8.44 5.02 -3.92
C PHE A 125 -7.07 4.47 -3.57
N VAL A 126 -6.32 4.05 -4.58
CA VAL A 126 -5.01 3.41 -4.45
C VAL A 126 -4.02 4.10 -5.38
N VAL A 127 -2.88 4.51 -4.83
CA VAL A 127 -1.72 4.95 -5.61
C VAL A 127 -0.73 3.80 -5.67
N GLU A 128 -0.48 3.33 -6.89
CA GLU A 128 0.42 2.22 -7.19
C GLU A 128 1.66 2.76 -7.90
N HIS A 129 2.84 2.24 -7.56
CA HIS A 129 4.12 2.61 -8.16
C HIS A 129 4.85 1.36 -8.64
N ALA A 130 5.23 1.35 -9.93
CA ALA A 130 6.11 0.36 -10.51
C ALA A 130 7.45 1.00 -10.89
N ASP A 131 8.54 0.41 -10.42
CA ASP A 131 9.92 0.78 -10.76
C ASP A 131 10.60 -0.39 -11.48
N ASN A 132 10.57 -0.35 -12.81
CA ASN A 132 11.19 -1.33 -13.71
C ASN A 132 12.48 -0.76 -14.35
N ARG A 133 13.13 0.23 -13.73
CA ARG A 133 14.33 0.87 -14.31
C ARG A 133 15.44 -0.14 -14.59
N VAL A 134 15.52 -1.20 -13.80
CA VAL A 134 16.40 -2.34 -14.07
C VAL A 134 15.74 -3.24 -15.12
N GLY A 135 16.20 -3.14 -16.37
CA GLY A 135 15.82 -4.05 -17.45
C GLY A 135 14.91 -3.43 -18.51
N SER A 136 13.98 -2.53 -18.15
CA SER A 136 13.09 -1.89 -19.12
C SER A 136 13.07 -0.35 -19.08
N PHE A 137 13.93 0.27 -18.26
CA PHE A 137 14.06 1.73 -18.13
C PHE A 137 12.72 2.44 -17.97
N GLU A 138 11.81 1.83 -17.20
CA GLU A 138 10.45 2.32 -17.00
C GLU A 138 10.18 2.57 -15.51
N GLU A 139 9.52 3.68 -15.23
CA GLU A 139 8.87 3.96 -13.94
C GLU A 139 7.47 4.50 -14.21
N THR A 140 6.46 3.92 -13.55
CA THR A 140 5.07 4.35 -13.73
C THR A 140 4.33 4.38 -12.39
N THR A 141 3.60 5.46 -12.15
CA THR A 141 2.69 5.62 -11.02
C THR A 141 1.25 5.70 -11.52
N TRP A 142 0.36 4.87 -10.99
CA TRP A 142 -1.07 4.85 -11.33
C TRP A 142 -1.94 5.30 -10.17
N ASN A 143 -3.01 6.01 -10.52
CA ASN A 143 -4.15 6.23 -9.64
C ASN A 143 -5.25 5.24 -10.02
N ARG A 144 -5.66 4.40 -9.08
CA ARG A 144 -6.73 3.41 -9.25
C ARG A 144 -7.83 3.63 -8.25
N ILE A 145 -9.05 3.32 -8.65
CA ILE A 145 -10.21 3.26 -7.75
C ILE A 145 -10.79 1.84 -7.84
N PHE A 146 -11.02 1.24 -6.68
CA PHE A 146 -11.65 -0.05 -6.55
C PHE A 146 -12.98 0.08 -5.81
N ARG A 147 -13.92 -0.80 -6.12
CA ARG A 147 -15.09 -1.11 -5.29
C ARG A 147 -15.08 -2.60 -4.94
N ILE A 148 -15.68 -2.99 -3.83
CA ILE A 148 -15.97 -4.39 -3.54
C ILE A 148 -17.40 -4.67 -4.04
N ASP A 149 -17.56 -5.66 -4.92
CA ASP A 149 -18.88 -6.02 -5.45
C ASP A 149 -19.64 -7.00 -4.55
N GLU A 150 -20.86 -7.35 -4.96
CA GLU A 150 -21.76 -8.29 -4.26
C GLU A 150 -21.17 -9.70 -4.11
N ASN A 151 -20.16 -10.04 -4.92
CA ASN A 151 -19.45 -11.32 -4.84
C ASN A 151 -18.20 -11.22 -3.96
N ASN A 152 -18.01 -10.11 -3.25
CA ASN A 152 -16.84 -9.79 -2.44
C ASN A 152 -15.55 -9.80 -3.26
N VAL A 153 -15.60 -9.24 -4.48
CA VAL A 153 -14.42 -9.10 -5.34
C VAL A 153 -14.06 -7.64 -5.49
N PHE A 154 -12.76 -7.33 -5.38
CA PHE A 154 -12.24 -6.03 -5.77
C PHE A 154 -12.39 -5.82 -7.29
N GLN A 155 -13.29 -4.93 -7.67
CA GLN A 155 -13.49 -4.48 -9.04
C GLN A 155 -12.82 -3.13 -9.24
N GLN A 156 -11.89 -3.05 -10.20
CA GLN A 156 -11.31 -1.79 -10.61
C GLN A 156 -12.35 -0.99 -11.41
N VAL A 157 -12.72 0.18 -10.90
CA VAL A 157 -13.72 1.06 -11.53
C VAL A 157 -13.10 2.28 -12.22
N PHE A 158 -11.81 2.53 -11.97
CA PHE A 158 -11.02 3.53 -12.64
C PHE A 158 -9.53 3.20 -12.51
N ALA A 159 -8.76 3.49 -13.57
CA ALA A 159 -7.31 3.50 -13.51
C ALA A 159 -6.78 4.48 -14.55
N HIS A 160 -5.84 5.33 -14.15
CA HIS A 160 -5.12 6.19 -15.07
C HIS A 160 -3.70 6.44 -14.58
N VAL A 161 -2.77 6.60 -15.51
CA VAL A 161 -1.38 6.98 -15.23
C VAL A 161 -1.35 8.38 -14.62
N GLN A 162 -0.60 8.54 -13.53
CA GLN A 162 -0.28 9.84 -12.95
C GLN A 162 1.05 10.37 -13.44
N VAL A 163 2.08 9.53 -13.39
CA VAL A 163 3.40 9.82 -13.94
C VAL A 163 3.90 8.56 -14.61
N SER A 164 4.46 8.66 -15.80
CA SER A 164 5.17 7.55 -16.44
C SER A 164 6.38 8.10 -17.17
N GLU A 165 7.48 7.38 -17.04
CA GLU A 165 8.72 7.62 -17.77
C GLU A 165 9.19 6.28 -18.32
N TYR A 166 9.35 6.18 -19.63
CA TYR A 166 9.90 4.98 -20.26
C TYR A 166 10.86 5.34 -21.40
N TYR A 167 11.91 4.53 -21.53
CA TYR A 167 12.96 4.73 -22.54
C TYR A 167 13.24 3.45 -23.31
N TRP A 168 13.58 3.60 -24.59
CA TRP A 168 14.05 2.48 -25.40
C TRP A 168 15.04 2.96 -26.45
N HIS A 169 15.93 2.05 -26.87
CA HIS A 169 16.86 2.33 -27.96
C HIS A 169 16.38 1.67 -29.26
N GLU A 170 16.45 2.40 -30.38
CA GLU A 170 16.06 1.88 -31.70
C GLU A 170 16.79 0.59 -32.08
N SER A 171 18.03 0.43 -31.63
CA SER A 171 18.85 -0.75 -31.96
C SER A 171 18.32 -2.09 -31.45
N TRP A 172 17.39 -2.05 -30.50
CA TRP A 172 16.74 -3.25 -29.98
C TRP A 172 15.75 -3.85 -30.99
N ASP A 173 15.20 -3.02 -31.88
CA ASP A 173 14.30 -3.43 -32.96
C ASP A 173 14.99 -3.44 -34.33
N ASP A 174 15.85 -2.45 -34.62
CA ASP A 174 16.63 -2.34 -35.86
C ASP A 174 18.12 -2.13 -35.54
N PRO A 175 19.02 -3.08 -35.82
CA PRO A 175 20.46 -2.96 -35.52
C PRO A 175 21.17 -1.69 -36.04
N LYS A 176 20.58 -0.96 -36.98
CA LYS A 176 21.10 0.32 -37.49
C LYS A 176 20.58 1.55 -36.74
N GLY A 177 19.67 1.35 -35.78
CA GLY A 177 19.11 2.39 -34.93
C GLY A 177 20.19 3.11 -34.14
N LEU A 178 20.12 4.43 -34.11
CA LEU A 178 21.15 5.29 -33.51
C LEU A 178 20.62 6.09 -32.31
N TYR A 179 19.31 6.07 -32.10
CA TYR A 179 18.66 6.94 -31.15
C TYR A 179 18.06 6.18 -29.98
N TRP A 180 18.23 6.77 -28.81
CA TRP A 180 17.35 6.60 -27.68
C TRP A 180 16.09 7.43 -27.89
N HIS A 181 14.97 6.81 -27.56
CA HIS A 181 13.67 7.44 -27.44
C HIS A 181 13.24 7.40 -25.98
N GLY A 182 12.46 8.40 -25.59
CA GLY A 182 11.82 8.45 -24.29
C GLY A 182 10.43 9.02 -24.39
N VAL A 183 9.57 8.65 -23.46
CA VAL A 183 8.28 9.29 -23.27
C VAL A 183 8.11 9.59 -21.80
N GLN A 184 7.80 10.85 -21.53
CA GLN A 184 7.45 11.34 -20.20
C GLN A 184 5.99 11.78 -20.22
N GLU A 185 5.18 11.15 -19.39
CA GLU A 185 3.77 11.45 -19.20
C GLU A 185 3.54 11.95 -17.78
N GLU A 186 2.88 13.10 -17.66
CA GLU A 186 2.42 13.66 -16.39
C GLU A 186 0.93 13.99 -16.50
N SER A 187 0.16 13.56 -15.50
CA SER A 187 -1.28 13.78 -15.43
C SER A 187 -1.66 14.43 -14.09
N ALA A 188 -2.29 15.59 -14.16
CA ALA A 188 -2.87 16.28 -13.02
C ALA A 188 -4.36 15.92 -12.89
N PHE A 189 -4.73 15.37 -11.74
CA PHE A 189 -6.10 14.93 -11.43
C PHE A 189 -6.84 15.99 -10.65
N THR A 190 -8.07 16.27 -11.04
CA THR A 190 -9.01 17.09 -10.28
C THR A 190 -10.37 16.39 -10.20
N TYR A 191 -11.01 16.49 -9.04
CA TYR A 191 -12.28 15.82 -8.73
C TYR A 191 -13.34 16.88 -8.45
N PRO A 192 -13.92 17.50 -9.49
CA PRO A 192 -14.90 18.58 -9.32
C PRO A 192 -16.18 18.12 -8.60
N SER A 193 -16.50 16.83 -8.69
CA SER A 193 -17.63 16.19 -8.01
C SER A 193 -17.37 14.68 -7.90
N PRO A 194 -18.08 13.94 -7.02
CA PRO A 194 -17.88 12.50 -6.87
C PRO A 194 -18.06 11.70 -8.17
N ASP A 195 -18.89 12.20 -9.09
CA ASP A 195 -19.23 11.56 -10.36
C ASP A 195 -18.33 11.95 -11.52
N LYS A 196 -17.33 12.80 -11.30
CA LYS A 196 -16.51 13.34 -12.39
C LYS A 196 -15.03 13.45 -12.02
N ILE A 197 -14.17 12.98 -12.91
CA ILE A 197 -12.71 13.08 -12.80
C ILE A 197 -12.20 13.84 -14.02
N HIS A 198 -11.47 14.91 -13.79
CA HIS A 198 -10.79 15.69 -14.83
C HIS A 198 -9.29 15.39 -14.77
N ILE A 199 -8.71 15.08 -15.93
CA ILE A 199 -7.29 14.77 -16.07
C ILE A 199 -6.69 15.71 -17.10
N ALA A 200 -5.81 16.60 -16.65
CA ALA A 200 -4.97 17.38 -17.54
C ALA A 200 -3.67 16.60 -17.75
N LYS A 201 -3.45 16.15 -18.98
CA LYS A 201 -2.37 15.27 -19.39
C LYS A 201 -1.35 16.06 -20.22
N LYS A 202 -0.07 15.84 -19.94
CA LYS A 202 1.06 16.32 -20.72
C LYS A 202 1.96 15.15 -21.09
N ILE A 203 2.31 15.02 -22.37
CA ILE A 203 3.23 14.00 -22.87
C ILE A 203 4.36 14.69 -23.62
N ASN A 204 5.60 14.41 -23.23
CA ASN A 204 6.79 14.77 -24.00
C ASN A 204 7.35 13.50 -24.65
N ARG A 205 7.60 13.56 -25.95
CA ARG A 205 8.39 12.54 -26.66
C ARG A 205 9.81 13.06 -26.82
N LEU A 206 10.77 12.25 -26.43
CA LEU A 206 12.17 12.60 -26.25
C LEU A 206 13.02 11.79 -27.22
N LYS A 207 14.09 12.40 -27.73
CA LYS A 207 15.05 11.73 -28.62
C LYS A 207 16.47 12.22 -28.40
N VAL A 208 17.43 11.31 -28.47
CA VAL A 208 18.86 11.62 -28.47
C VAL A 208 19.67 10.50 -29.12
N ALA A 209 20.74 10.83 -29.84
CA ALA A 209 21.65 9.81 -30.35
C ALA A 209 22.55 9.28 -29.22
N GLY A 210 22.80 7.97 -29.16
CA GLY A 210 23.62 7.43 -28.07
C GLY A 210 24.00 5.96 -28.22
N ASP A 211 24.70 5.46 -27.21
CA ASP A 211 25.07 4.05 -27.09
C ASP A 211 23.85 3.26 -26.55
N PRO A 212 23.41 2.16 -27.18
CA PRO A 212 22.29 1.34 -26.71
C PRO A 212 22.46 0.72 -25.32
N HIS A 213 23.68 0.70 -24.77
CA HIS A 213 23.97 0.14 -23.46
C HIS A 213 24.04 1.19 -22.35
N ILE A 214 23.94 2.49 -22.70
CA ILE A 214 24.08 3.60 -21.76
C ILE A 214 22.93 4.58 -22.00
N LEU A 215 21.98 4.64 -21.06
CA LEU A 215 20.90 5.63 -21.09
C LEU A 215 21.51 7.04 -20.95
N PRO A 216 21.30 7.96 -21.92
CA PRO A 216 21.85 9.31 -21.84
C PRO A 216 21.13 10.19 -20.83
N ASP A 217 21.83 11.16 -20.25
CA ASP A 217 21.22 12.08 -19.27
C ASP A 217 20.44 13.25 -19.91
N ASN A 218 20.68 13.54 -21.19
CA ASN A 218 20.17 14.73 -21.86
C ASN A 218 19.43 14.38 -23.15
N PHE A 219 18.11 14.53 -23.13
CA PHE A 219 17.27 14.33 -24.31
C PHE A 219 16.80 15.64 -24.93
N THR A 220 16.55 15.63 -26.24
CA THR A 220 15.83 16.71 -26.92
C THR A 220 14.35 16.36 -26.98
N VAL A 221 13.47 17.31 -26.68
CA VAL A 221 12.03 17.15 -26.86
C VAL A 221 11.72 17.17 -28.36
N GLU A 222 11.28 16.04 -28.90
CA GLU A 222 10.88 15.89 -30.31
C GLU A 222 9.45 16.37 -30.52
N SER A 223 8.55 16.08 -29.58
CA SER A 223 7.18 16.59 -29.59
C SER A 223 6.60 16.72 -28.18
N GLN A 224 5.60 17.59 -28.05
CA GLN A 224 4.80 17.75 -26.84
C GLN A 224 3.31 17.66 -27.21
N GLU A 225 2.54 16.99 -26.38
CA GLU A 225 1.10 16.83 -26.50
C GLU A 225 0.44 17.16 -25.16
N ASP A 226 -0.49 18.11 -25.17
CA ASP A 226 -1.31 18.46 -24.00
C ASP A 226 -2.76 18.10 -24.30
N ALA A 227 -3.42 17.40 -23.38
CA ALA A 227 -4.81 16.97 -23.51
C ALA A 227 -5.56 17.12 -22.19
N VAL A 228 -6.87 17.35 -22.27
CA VAL A 228 -7.75 17.28 -21.10
C VAL A 228 -8.76 16.18 -21.35
N LYS A 229 -8.81 15.21 -20.44
CA LYS A 229 -9.76 14.10 -20.45
C LYS A 229 -10.75 14.25 -19.30
N VAL A 230 -12.01 13.94 -19.57
CA VAL A 230 -13.06 13.93 -18.56
C VAL A 230 -13.62 12.52 -18.48
N TYR A 231 -13.62 11.97 -17.27
CA TYR A 231 -14.25 10.70 -16.96
C TYR A 231 -15.49 10.97 -16.13
N GLN A 232 -16.61 10.37 -16.51
CA GLN A 232 -17.88 10.48 -15.83
C GLN A 232 -18.29 9.10 -15.30
N TRP A 233 -18.86 9.06 -14.10
CA TRP A 233 -19.44 7.84 -13.55
C TRP A 233 -20.61 7.36 -14.39
N ASP A 234 -20.54 6.10 -14.82
CA ASP A 234 -21.62 5.36 -15.45
C ASP A 234 -22.24 4.44 -14.38
N GLY A 235 -23.48 4.73 -14.01
CA GLY A 235 -24.20 3.99 -12.96
C GLY A 235 -24.67 2.59 -13.40
N GLU A 236 -24.79 2.33 -14.71
CA GLU A 236 -25.13 0.99 -15.20
C GLU A 236 -23.88 0.11 -15.24
N ALA A 237 -22.76 0.64 -15.74
CA ALA A 237 -21.49 -0.06 -15.81
C ALA A 237 -20.72 -0.07 -14.47
N LEU A 238 -21.18 0.73 -13.50
CA LEU A 238 -20.59 0.96 -12.17
C LEU A 238 -19.09 1.27 -12.26
N ARG A 239 -18.74 2.21 -13.15
CA ARG A 239 -17.35 2.62 -13.42
C ARG A 239 -17.25 4.01 -14.03
N PHE A 240 -16.06 4.60 -13.97
CA PHE A 240 -15.76 5.85 -14.65
C PHE A 240 -15.42 5.62 -16.14
N MET A 241 -16.11 6.34 -17.03
CA MET A 241 -15.98 6.21 -18.48
C MET A 241 -15.52 7.53 -19.11
N GLU A 242 -14.52 7.46 -20.00
CA GLU A 242 -14.03 8.63 -20.75
C GLU A 242 -15.16 9.19 -21.63
N GLN A 243 -15.43 10.49 -21.47
CA GLN A 243 -16.37 11.22 -22.32
C GLN A 243 -15.67 11.56 -23.64
N LYS A 244 -16.34 11.27 -24.76
CA LYS A 244 -15.86 11.57 -26.12
C LYS A 244 -16.21 13.00 -26.55
#